data_AF-A0A2V7RQH0-F1
#
_entry.id   AF-A0A2V7RQH0-F1
#
_cell.length_a   1.000
_cell.length_b   1.000
_cell.length_c   1.000
_cell.angle_alpha   90.00
_cell.angle_beta   90.00
_cell.angle_gamma   90.00
#
_symmetry.space_group_name_H-M   'P 1'
#
loop_
_entity.id
_entity.type
_entity.pdbx_description
1 polymer ?
#
loop_
_entity_poly.entity_id
_entity_poly.type
_entity_poly.pdbx_seq_one_letter_code
_entity_poly.pdbx_strand_id
1 'polypeptide(L)'
;MLRTLILPAVEPPYLVVEIVAALYHLTVLPAEFGDDDLEAIARAQVRANRLDACLVLGERRVLAIDAEGVERRETEVPFRLFGHWISAAVTRRLRTARPLPPTDEVLRRQTALEAAIREYPARRAEVLRQRGMLPPADFVVGDLTKGGRDATPAELAALSGRQSNGVPMGLVVCADCGFWKGECLDPNAEFRGKVMRVHCGCDNWNRCAACGETLYPFRLNANYYDQREGAVVHVPGFSGLIHECAGTSRHDG
;
A
#
# COMPACT_ATOMS: atom_id res chain seq x y z
N MET A 1 -16.85 -17.49 12.08
CA MET A 1 -15.73 -17.36 11.12
C MET A 1 -16.17 -16.47 9.97
N LEU A 2 -15.54 -15.31 9.84
CA LEU A 2 -15.81 -14.36 8.77
C LEU A 2 -15.13 -14.87 7.50
N ARG A 3 -15.87 -15.57 6.64
CA ARG A 3 -15.35 -15.92 5.31
C ARG A 3 -15.01 -14.63 4.54
N THR A 4 -13.76 -14.57 4.09
CA THR A 4 -13.14 -13.62 3.16
C THR A 4 -14.07 -13.30 1.99
N LEU A 5 -14.41 -12.02 1.77
CA LEU A 5 -15.45 -11.59 0.83
C LEU A 5 -14.93 -11.21 -0.57
N ILE A 6 -13.64 -10.90 -0.75
CA ILE A 6 -13.15 -10.31 -2.01
C ILE A 6 -12.88 -11.38 -3.09
N LEU A 7 -12.40 -12.58 -2.75
CA LEU A 7 -11.63 -13.38 -3.72
C LEU A 7 -12.01 -14.84 -3.98
N PRO A 8 -13.26 -15.31 -3.79
CA PRO A 8 -13.61 -16.62 -4.34
C PRO A 8 -13.52 -16.69 -5.88
N ALA A 9 -13.37 -15.54 -6.57
CA ALA A 9 -13.42 -15.44 -8.03
C ALA A 9 -12.05 -15.30 -8.72
N VAL A 10 -10.94 -15.18 -8.00
CA VAL A 10 -9.61 -15.01 -8.63
C VAL A 10 -8.90 -16.34 -8.70
N GLU A 11 -8.89 -16.92 -9.89
CA GLU A 11 -8.16 -18.15 -10.18
C GLU A 11 -6.65 -17.90 -10.05
N PRO A 12 -5.88 -18.76 -9.35
CA PRO A 12 -4.40 -18.74 -9.36
C PRO A 12 -3.80 -19.07 -10.74
N PRO A 13 -2.56 -18.62 -11.05
CA PRO A 13 -1.65 -17.86 -10.18
C PRO A 13 -1.85 -16.34 -10.23
N TYR A 14 -1.77 -15.66 -9.08
CA TYR A 14 -1.81 -14.20 -9.00
C TYR A 14 -0.92 -13.67 -7.90
N LEU A 15 -0.49 -12.42 -8.05
CA LEU A 15 0.26 -11.67 -7.05
C LEU A 15 -0.66 -10.66 -6.36
N VAL A 16 -0.62 -10.66 -5.03
CA VAL A 16 -1.24 -9.65 -4.17
C VAL A 16 -0.13 -8.79 -3.58
N VAL A 17 -0.28 -7.47 -3.63
CA VAL A 17 0.60 -6.52 -2.94
C VAL A 17 -0.23 -5.70 -1.97
N GLU A 18 0.15 -5.69 -0.70
CA GLU A 18 -0.46 -4.82 0.31
C GLU A 18 0.11 -3.40 0.14
N ILE A 19 -0.72 -2.48 -0.36
CA ILE A 19 -0.32 -1.07 -0.50
C ILE A 19 -0.36 -0.41 0.88
N VAL A 20 -1.45 -0.65 1.59
CA VAL A 20 -1.66 -0.36 3.01
C VAL A 20 -2.64 -1.41 3.55
N ALA A 21 -2.78 -1.49 4.87
CA ALA A 21 -3.56 -2.53 5.55
C ALA A 21 -5.00 -2.74 5.01
N ALA A 22 -5.63 -1.79 4.34
CA ALA A 22 -6.97 -1.95 3.76
C ALA A 22 -7.03 -1.77 2.23
N LEU A 23 -5.88 -1.74 1.53
CA LEU A 23 -5.82 -1.54 0.09
C LEU A 23 -4.80 -2.47 -0.54
N TYR A 24 -5.28 -3.35 -1.40
CA TYR A 24 -4.48 -4.38 -2.05
C TYR A 24 -4.45 -4.15 -3.56
N HIS A 25 -3.29 -4.36 -4.18
CA HIS A 25 -3.17 -4.47 -5.62
C HIS A 25 -3.08 -5.93 -6.03
N LEU A 26 -3.85 -6.33 -7.05
CA LEU A 26 -3.83 -7.67 -7.61
C LEU A 26 -3.33 -7.65 -9.05
N THR A 27 -2.44 -8.59 -9.35
CA THR A 27 -1.90 -8.85 -10.68
C THR A 27 -2.14 -10.31 -11.05
N VAL A 28 -2.88 -10.55 -12.13
CA VAL A 28 -2.98 -11.90 -12.72
C VAL A 28 -1.63 -12.26 -13.33
N LEU A 29 -1.14 -13.45 -13.04
CA LEU A 29 0.09 -13.98 -13.63
C LEU A 29 -0.25 -15.11 -14.63
N PRO A 30 0.55 -15.28 -15.69
CA PRO A 30 0.34 -16.36 -16.67
C PRO A 30 0.43 -17.73 -16.00
N ALA A 31 -0.56 -18.60 -16.24
CA ALA A 31 -0.58 -19.94 -15.67
C ALA A 31 0.47 -20.88 -16.28
N GLU A 32 0.95 -20.58 -17.48
CA GLU A 32 1.99 -21.35 -18.17
C GLU A 32 3.41 -21.10 -17.63
N PHE A 33 3.61 -20.07 -16.80
CA PHE A 33 4.92 -19.80 -16.19
C PHE A 33 5.19 -20.83 -15.08
N GLY A 34 6.44 -21.28 -14.99
CA GLY A 34 6.87 -22.15 -13.89
C GLY A 34 6.88 -21.42 -12.55
N ASP A 35 6.77 -22.18 -11.45
CA ASP A 35 6.78 -21.62 -10.09
C ASP A 35 8.00 -20.70 -9.87
N ASP A 36 9.19 -21.06 -10.35
CA ASP A 36 10.42 -20.25 -10.23
C ASP A 36 10.30 -18.86 -10.90
N ASP A 37 9.68 -18.79 -12.09
CA ASP A 37 9.47 -17.53 -12.81
C ASP A 37 8.46 -16.64 -12.08
N LEU A 38 7.38 -17.25 -11.56
CA LEU A 38 6.35 -16.57 -10.78
C LEU A 38 6.92 -16.01 -9.47
N GLU A 39 7.73 -16.80 -8.76
CA GLU A 39 8.43 -16.36 -7.55
C GLU A 39 9.43 -15.24 -7.87
N ALA A 40 10.16 -15.33 -8.98
CA ALA A 40 11.08 -14.27 -9.42
C ALA A 40 10.36 -12.93 -9.66
N ILE A 41 9.15 -12.96 -10.25
CA ILE A 41 8.30 -11.77 -10.42
C ILE A 41 7.91 -11.19 -9.05
N ALA A 42 7.42 -12.02 -8.12
CA ALA A 42 7.02 -11.58 -6.79
C ALA A 42 8.19 -10.94 -6.02
N ARG A 43 9.36 -11.58 -6.02
CA ARG A 43 10.59 -11.05 -5.41
C ARG A 43 11.02 -9.72 -6.04
N ALA A 44 10.96 -9.61 -7.37
CA ALA A 44 11.31 -8.38 -8.07
C ALA A 44 10.35 -7.23 -7.70
N GLN A 45 9.07 -7.53 -7.53
CA GLN A 45 8.07 -6.56 -7.09
C GLN A 45 8.42 -6.01 -5.71
N VAL A 46 8.63 -6.89 -4.73
CA VAL A 46 8.97 -6.52 -3.33
C VAL A 46 10.28 -5.75 -3.26
N ARG A 47 11.32 -6.20 -3.96
CA ARG A 47 12.62 -5.50 -3.97
C ARG A 47 12.50 -4.06 -4.47
N ALA A 48 11.64 -3.82 -5.45
CA ALA A 48 11.47 -2.48 -6.02
C ALA A 48 10.63 -1.56 -5.13
N ASN A 49 9.46 -2.01 -4.68
CA ASN A 49 8.53 -1.13 -3.98
C ASN A 49 8.62 -1.20 -2.45
N ARG A 50 9.26 -2.24 -1.91
CA ARG A 50 9.32 -2.59 -0.48
C ARG A 50 7.94 -2.59 0.18
N LEU A 51 7.00 -3.28 -0.47
CA LEU A 51 5.66 -3.55 0.03
C LEU A 51 5.52 -5.05 0.29
N ASP A 52 4.74 -5.42 1.30
CA ASP A 52 4.42 -6.81 1.55
C ASP A 52 3.66 -7.40 0.35
N ALA A 53 4.06 -8.58 -0.08
CA ALA A 53 3.47 -9.27 -1.21
C ALA A 53 3.17 -10.73 -0.90
N CYS A 54 2.20 -11.28 -1.64
CA CYS A 54 1.75 -12.64 -1.48
C CYS A 54 1.48 -13.21 -2.87
N LEU A 55 2.29 -14.19 -3.28
CA LEU A 55 2.11 -14.96 -4.50
C LEU A 55 1.22 -16.17 -4.21
N VAL A 56 0.07 -16.23 -4.85
CA VAL A 56 -0.87 -17.34 -4.73
C VAL A 56 -0.74 -18.22 -5.96
N LEU A 57 -0.27 -19.45 -5.78
CA LEU A 57 -0.06 -20.44 -6.83
C LEU A 57 -1.19 -21.49 -6.88
N GLY A 58 -2.03 -21.55 -5.86
CA GLY A 58 -3.10 -22.54 -5.71
C GLY A 58 -3.81 -22.39 -4.37
N GLU A 59 -4.83 -23.21 -4.11
CA GLU A 59 -5.67 -23.10 -2.89
C GLU A 59 -4.88 -23.12 -1.58
N ARG A 60 -3.75 -23.83 -1.55
CA ARG A 60 -2.90 -23.99 -0.35
C ARG A 60 -1.42 -23.79 -0.65
N ARG A 61 -1.12 -23.17 -1.79
CA ARG A 61 0.25 -22.90 -2.24
C ARG A 61 0.44 -21.40 -2.29
N VAL A 62 0.93 -20.84 -1.19
CA VAL A 62 1.09 -19.40 -1.02
C VAL A 62 2.52 -19.09 -0.60
N LEU A 63 3.14 -18.10 -1.24
CA LEU A 63 4.42 -17.54 -0.86
C LEU A 63 4.21 -16.09 -0.42
N ALA A 64 4.34 -15.86 0.88
CA ALA A 64 4.35 -14.52 1.45
C ALA A 64 5.78 -13.97 1.48
N ILE A 65 5.94 -12.70 1.14
CA ILE A 65 7.21 -11.99 1.13
C ILE A 65 6.95 -10.64 1.80
N ASP A 66 7.61 -10.36 2.93
CA ASP A 66 7.48 -9.04 3.57
C ASP A 66 8.33 -7.96 2.90
N ALA A 67 8.15 -6.70 3.29
CA ALA A 67 8.83 -5.53 2.76
C ALA A 67 10.37 -5.55 2.92
N GLU A 68 10.90 -6.43 3.77
CA GLU A 68 12.32 -6.73 3.95
C GLU A 68 12.81 -7.84 3.00
N GLY A 69 11.89 -8.54 2.33
CA GLY A 69 12.18 -9.63 1.42
C GLY A 69 12.24 -11.00 2.08
N VAL A 70 11.77 -11.14 3.33
CA VAL A 70 11.76 -12.43 4.03
C VAL A 70 10.59 -13.27 3.52
N GLU A 71 10.92 -14.47 3.05
CA GLU A 71 9.97 -15.39 2.43
C GLU A 71 9.41 -16.39 3.44
N ARG A 72 8.09 -16.62 3.38
CA ARG A 72 7.38 -17.62 4.17
C ARG A 72 6.38 -18.37 3.29
N ARG A 73 6.41 -19.71 3.35
CA ARG A 73 5.40 -20.55 2.70
C ARG A 73 4.20 -20.65 3.63
N GLU A 74 3.04 -20.26 3.12
CA GLU A 74 1.79 -20.21 3.85
C GLU A 74 0.75 -21.08 3.15
N THR A 75 -0.33 -21.42 3.87
CA THR A 75 -1.48 -22.10 3.28
C THR A 75 -2.61 -21.14 2.88
N GLU A 76 -2.55 -19.90 3.35
CA GLU A 76 -3.54 -18.85 3.09
C GLU A 76 -2.81 -17.50 2.94
N VAL A 77 -3.51 -16.50 2.38
CA VAL A 77 -2.95 -15.14 2.30
C VAL A 77 -2.87 -14.54 3.71
N PRO A 78 -1.68 -14.13 4.20
CA PRO A 78 -1.49 -13.79 5.62
C PRO A 78 -1.91 -12.36 5.99
N PHE A 79 -2.45 -11.61 5.03
CA PHE A 79 -2.87 -10.23 5.26
C PHE A 79 -4.17 -10.19 6.05
N ARG A 80 -4.09 -9.73 7.30
CA ARG A 80 -5.21 -9.76 8.27
C ARG A 80 -6.51 -9.17 7.74
N LEU A 81 -6.41 -8.11 6.95
CA LEU A 81 -7.57 -7.39 6.41
C LEU A 81 -7.87 -7.79 4.97
N PHE A 82 -7.11 -8.67 4.35
CA PHE A 82 -7.39 -9.10 2.99
C PHE A 82 -8.71 -9.85 2.91
N GLY A 83 -9.58 -9.39 2.02
CA GLY A 83 -10.95 -9.88 1.92
C GLY A 83 -11.87 -9.51 3.07
N HIS A 84 -11.43 -8.68 4.02
CA HIS A 84 -12.29 -8.07 5.02
C HIS A 84 -13.21 -7.03 4.38
N TRP A 85 -14.39 -6.78 4.96
CA TRP A 85 -15.37 -5.84 4.39
C TRP A 85 -14.90 -4.37 4.35
N ILE A 86 -13.82 -4.04 5.04
CA ILE A 86 -13.24 -2.68 5.04
C ILE A 86 -12.17 -2.50 3.97
N SER A 87 -11.81 -3.58 3.26
CA SER A 87 -10.70 -3.59 2.34
C SER A 87 -11.14 -3.33 0.92
N ALA A 88 -10.24 -2.75 0.14
CA ALA A 88 -10.40 -2.55 -1.29
C ALA A 88 -9.30 -3.30 -2.06
N ALA A 89 -9.65 -3.62 -3.29
CA ALA A 89 -8.78 -4.26 -4.26
C ALA A 89 -8.72 -3.38 -5.51
N VAL A 90 -7.52 -3.22 -6.06
CA VAL A 90 -7.29 -2.54 -7.34
C VAL A 90 -6.41 -3.42 -8.24
N THR A 91 -6.46 -3.18 -9.54
CA THR A 91 -5.60 -3.88 -10.51
C THR A 91 -5.09 -2.88 -11.56
N ARG A 92 -4.12 -3.28 -12.39
CA ARG A 92 -3.46 -2.46 -13.42
C ARG A 92 -2.76 -1.17 -12.96
N ARG A 93 -2.67 -0.90 -11.65
CA ARG A 93 -2.03 0.31 -11.10
C ARG A 93 -0.56 0.14 -10.70
N LEU A 94 -0.13 -1.06 -10.32
CA LEU A 94 1.28 -1.39 -10.19
C LEU A 94 1.69 -2.30 -11.35
N ARG A 95 2.80 -1.95 -12.00
CA ARG A 95 3.40 -2.75 -13.07
C ARG A 95 4.48 -3.65 -12.49
N THR A 96 4.59 -4.85 -13.05
CA THR A 96 5.64 -5.82 -12.76
C THR A 96 6.97 -5.39 -13.36
N ALA A 97 8.08 -5.88 -12.79
CA ALA A 97 9.43 -5.59 -13.30
C ALA A 97 9.65 -6.04 -14.75
N ARG A 98 8.93 -7.09 -15.16
CA ARG A 98 8.89 -7.58 -16.53
C ARG A 98 7.45 -7.49 -17.04
N PRO A 99 7.21 -6.96 -18.25
CA PRO A 99 5.89 -7.03 -18.87
C PRO A 99 5.41 -8.47 -18.94
N LEU A 100 4.14 -8.70 -18.57
CA LEU A 100 3.52 -10.00 -18.68
C LEU A 100 2.95 -10.17 -20.10
N PRO A 101 3.09 -11.36 -20.72
CA PRO A 101 2.53 -11.61 -22.04
C PRO A 101 0.98 -11.55 -21.97
N PRO A 102 0.31 -10.84 -22.90
CA PRO A 102 -1.15 -10.75 -22.93
C PRO A 102 -1.76 -11.97 -23.64
N THR A 103 -1.59 -13.16 -23.08
CA THR A 103 -2.21 -14.37 -23.64
C THR A 103 -3.72 -14.35 -23.42
N ASP A 104 -4.49 -15.10 -24.23
CA ASP A 104 -5.95 -15.21 -24.07
C ASP A 104 -6.36 -15.66 -22.65
N GLU A 105 -5.53 -16.52 -22.04
CA GLU A 105 -5.69 -17.00 -20.67
C GLU A 105 -5.58 -15.86 -19.65
N VAL A 106 -4.51 -15.05 -19.74
CA VAL A 106 -4.27 -13.90 -18.87
C VAL A 106 -5.38 -12.85 -19.05
N LEU A 107 -5.75 -12.54 -20.29
CA LEU A 107 -6.79 -11.55 -20.60
C LEU A 107 -8.15 -11.96 -20.03
N ARG A 108 -8.52 -13.25 -20.15
CA ARG A 108 -9.76 -13.78 -19.58
C ARG A 108 -9.78 -13.65 -18.06
N ARG A 109 -8.72 -14.08 -17.38
CA ARG A 109 -8.62 -14.01 -15.90
C ARG A 109 -8.53 -12.57 -15.41
N GLN A 110 -7.87 -11.68 -16.15
CA GLN A 110 -7.82 -10.25 -15.86
C GLN A 110 -9.23 -9.62 -15.97
N THR A 111 -9.99 -9.97 -17.00
CA THR A 111 -11.39 -9.52 -17.16
C THR A 111 -12.26 -10.00 -16.01
N ALA A 112 -12.11 -11.27 -15.59
CA ALA A 112 -12.84 -11.83 -14.46
C ALA A 112 -12.48 -11.13 -13.13
N LEU A 113 -11.18 -10.85 -12.90
CA LEU A 113 -10.71 -10.08 -11.74
C LEU A 113 -11.35 -8.68 -11.70
N GLU A 114 -11.38 -7.98 -12.83
CA GLU A 114 -11.96 -6.64 -12.92
C GLU A 114 -13.47 -6.63 -12.67
N ALA A 115 -14.19 -7.62 -13.20
CA ALA A 115 -15.60 -7.81 -12.90
C ALA A 115 -15.80 -8.06 -11.39
N ALA A 116 -15.00 -8.94 -10.79
CA ALA A 116 -15.08 -9.24 -9.36
C ALA A 116 -14.80 -8.01 -8.48
N ILE A 117 -13.77 -7.21 -8.80
CA ILE A 117 -13.46 -5.95 -8.10
C ILE A 117 -14.63 -4.96 -8.21
N ARG A 118 -15.23 -4.83 -9.40
CA ARG A 118 -16.34 -3.89 -9.65
C ARG A 118 -17.62 -4.29 -8.91
N GLU A 119 -17.91 -5.58 -8.83
CA GLU A 119 -19.10 -6.10 -8.15
C GLU A 119 -18.94 -6.17 -6.63
N TYR A 120 -17.71 -6.13 -6.13
CA TYR A 120 -17.40 -6.32 -4.71
C TYR A 120 -18.15 -5.37 -3.76
N PRO A 121 -18.22 -4.04 -4.00
CA PRO A 121 -18.94 -3.13 -3.11
C PRO A 121 -20.42 -3.51 -2.94
N ALA A 122 -21.09 -3.91 -4.02
CA ALA A 122 -22.50 -4.32 -3.99
C ALA A 122 -22.69 -5.64 -3.22
N ARG A 123 -21.84 -6.65 -3.49
CA ARG A 123 -21.85 -7.93 -2.76
C ARG A 123 -21.59 -7.73 -1.27
N ARG A 124 -20.62 -6.89 -0.92
CA ARG A 124 -20.32 -6.48 0.46
C ARG A 124 -21.52 -5.83 1.12
N ALA A 125 -22.16 -4.88 0.45
CA ALA A 125 -23.30 -4.16 1.01
C ALA A 125 -24.47 -5.08 1.31
N GLU A 126 -24.73 -6.06 0.45
CA GLU A 126 -25.75 -7.10 0.67
C GLU A 126 -25.44 -7.95 1.91
N VAL A 127 -24.22 -8.46 2.04
CA VAL A 127 -23.80 -9.26 3.20
C VAL A 127 -23.90 -8.48 4.51
N LEU A 128 -23.55 -7.19 4.51
CA LEU A 128 -23.66 -6.33 5.70
C LEU A 128 -25.12 -6.05 6.06
N ARG A 129 -25.98 -5.76 5.07
CA ARG A 129 -27.42 -5.59 5.27
C ARG A 129 -28.07 -6.83 5.87
N GLN A 130 -27.73 -8.02 5.37
CA GLN A 130 -28.21 -9.30 5.91
C GLN A 130 -27.80 -9.54 7.38
N ARG A 131 -26.76 -8.85 7.85
CA ARG A 131 -26.27 -8.91 9.24
C ARG A 131 -26.79 -7.77 10.12
N GLY A 132 -27.73 -6.96 9.62
CA GLY A 132 -28.24 -5.78 10.33
C GLY A 132 -27.20 -4.66 10.47
N MET A 133 -26.14 -4.67 9.66
CA MET A 133 -25.12 -3.63 9.64
C MET A 133 -25.39 -2.64 8.52
N LEU A 134 -25.19 -1.35 8.80
CA LEU A 134 -25.14 -0.34 7.75
C LEU A 134 -23.90 -0.58 6.89
N PRO A 135 -24.04 -0.68 5.56
CA PRO A 135 -22.88 -0.77 4.69
C PRO A 135 -22.02 0.49 4.86
N PRO A 136 -20.69 0.36 5.02
CA PRO A 136 -19.82 1.53 4.99
C PRO A 136 -19.96 2.18 3.61
N ALA A 137 -19.83 3.49 3.57
CA ALA A 137 -19.75 4.22 2.32
C ALA A 137 -18.55 3.72 1.48
N ASP A 138 -18.62 3.93 0.16
CA ASP A 138 -17.69 3.37 -0.83
C ASP A 138 -16.31 4.05 -0.85
N PHE A 139 -15.79 4.43 0.31
CA PHE A 139 -14.44 4.98 0.45
C PHE A 139 -13.54 4.05 1.28
N VAL A 140 -12.26 4.02 0.90
CA VAL A 140 -11.21 3.36 1.68
C VAL A 140 -10.80 4.29 2.79
N VAL A 141 -10.94 3.84 4.04
CA VAL A 141 -10.45 4.60 5.19
C VAL A 141 -8.98 4.22 5.41
N GLY A 142 -8.09 5.20 5.21
CA GLY A 142 -6.67 5.06 5.57
C GLY A 142 -6.47 5.16 7.09
N ASP A 143 -5.21 5.17 7.52
CA ASP A 143 -4.90 5.44 8.92
C ASP A 143 -5.26 6.90 9.27
N LEU A 144 -6.33 7.06 10.04
CA LEU A 144 -6.82 8.36 10.49
C LEU A 144 -5.87 9.03 11.50
N THR A 145 -4.87 8.32 12.02
CA THR A 145 -3.89 8.83 12.98
C THR A 145 -2.61 9.34 12.33
N LYS A 146 -2.47 9.24 11.00
CA LYS A 146 -1.22 9.51 10.26
C LYS A 146 -0.02 8.68 10.73
N GLY A 147 -0.24 7.51 11.34
CA GLY A 147 0.79 6.71 12.00
C GLY A 147 1.27 7.29 13.32
N GLY A 148 0.54 8.25 13.89
CA GLY A 148 0.89 8.92 15.12
C GLY A 148 0.62 8.06 16.35
N ARG A 149 1.62 7.93 17.23
CA ARG A 149 1.49 7.26 18.53
C ARG A 149 1.33 8.28 19.65
N ASP A 150 0.77 7.87 20.77
CA ASP A 150 0.75 8.72 21.97
C ASP A 150 2.17 9.06 22.45
N ALA A 151 2.38 10.33 22.79
CA ALA A 151 3.60 10.81 23.39
C ALA A 151 3.68 10.36 24.85
N THR A 152 4.86 9.90 25.26
CA THR A 152 5.19 9.75 26.67
C THR A 152 5.37 11.12 27.34
N PRO A 153 5.28 11.24 28.67
CA PRO A 153 5.52 12.50 29.37
C PRO A 153 6.90 13.12 29.07
N ALA A 154 7.94 12.29 28.90
CA ALA A 154 9.28 12.75 28.56
C ALA A 154 9.34 13.33 27.14
N GLU A 155 8.67 12.70 26.18
CA GLU A 155 8.58 13.19 24.80
C GLU A 155 7.76 14.47 24.71
N LEU A 156 6.67 14.58 25.48
CA LEU A 156 5.93 15.84 25.60
C LEU A 156 6.85 16.97 26.08
N ALA A 157 7.67 16.73 27.10
CA ALA A 157 8.62 17.73 27.59
C ALA A 157 9.69 18.09 26.54
N ALA A 158 10.24 17.10 25.83
CA ALA A 158 11.34 17.28 24.89
C ALA A 158 10.91 17.85 23.53
N LEU A 159 9.73 17.49 23.04
CA LEU A 159 9.23 17.81 21.69
C LEU A 159 8.19 18.93 21.67
N SER A 160 7.84 19.50 22.83
CA SER A 160 6.92 20.64 22.90
C SER A 160 7.53 21.92 22.33
N GLY A 161 6.69 22.68 21.62
CA GLY A 161 7.05 23.98 21.07
C GLY A 161 7.69 23.92 19.69
N ARG A 162 8.36 25.02 19.32
CA ARG A 162 8.98 25.22 18.02
C ARG A 162 10.41 25.72 18.21
N GLN A 163 11.25 25.37 17.25
CA GLN A 163 12.59 25.91 17.09
C GLN A 163 12.54 27.39 16.69
N SER A 164 13.67 28.09 16.72
CA SER A 164 13.78 29.50 16.36
C SER A 164 13.37 29.82 14.92
N ASN A 165 13.45 28.84 14.02
CA ASN A 165 13.01 28.93 12.63
C ASN A 165 11.53 28.57 12.42
N GLY A 166 10.77 28.36 13.51
CA GLY A 166 9.34 28.02 13.47
C GLY A 166 9.03 26.54 13.23
N VAL A 167 10.03 25.68 13.03
CA VAL A 167 9.82 24.23 12.80
C VAL A 167 9.56 23.51 14.13
N PRO A 168 8.71 22.47 14.18
CA PRO A 168 8.53 21.65 15.39
C PRO A 168 9.85 21.17 16.00
N MET A 169 9.91 21.13 17.33
CA MET A 169 11.04 20.54 18.04
C MET A 169 11.22 19.06 17.65
N GLY A 170 12.47 18.61 17.55
CA GLY A 170 12.85 17.24 17.18
C GLY A 170 13.08 17.00 15.69
N LEU A 171 12.63 17.91 14.81
CA LEU A 171 12.95 17.84 13.38
C LEU A 171 14.32 18.42 13.06
N VAL A 172 15.07 17.76 12.20
CA VAL A 172 16.36 18.21 11.68
C VAL A 172 16.38 18.18 10.16
N VAL A 173 17.15 19.08 9.55
CA VAL A 173 17.36 19.08 8.09
C VAL A 173 18.24 17.89 7.72
N CYS A 174 17.82 17.12 6.72
CA CYS A 174 18.64 16.06 6.13
C CYS A 174 19.78 16.67 5.32
N ALA A 175 21.02 16.28 5.62
CA ALA A 175 22.21 16.79 4.94
C ALA A 175 22.23 16.46 3.44
N ASP A 176 21.59 15.35 3.03
CA ASP A 176 21.67 14.84 1.66
C ASP A 176 20.64 15.47 0.72
N CYS A 177 19.39 15.64 1.19
CA CYS A 177 18.28 16.12 0.36
C CYS A 177 17.67 17.45 0.81
N GLY A 178 18.11 18.02 1.94
CA GLY A 178 17.59 19.28 2.47
C GLY A 178 16.16 19.21 3.05
N PHE A 179 15.48 18.07 2.98
CA PHE A 179 14.18 17.88 3.61
C PHE A 179 14.29 17.59 5.11
N TRP A 180 13.25 17.91 5.86
CA TRP A 180 13.14 17.63 7.29
C TRP A 180 12.97 16.13 7.58
N LYS A 181 13.54 15.66 8.69
CA LYS A 181 13.34 14.31 9.25
C LYS A 181 13.39 14.32 10.77
N GLY A 182 12.85 13.29 11.39
CA GLY A 182 12.91 13.09 12.85
C GLY A 182 11.55 12.73 13.44
N GLU A 183 11.42 12.90 14.75
CA GLU A 183 10.15 12.77 15.46
C GLU A 183 9.75 14.12 16.04
N CYS A 184 8.47 14.47 15.96
CA CYS A 184 7.93 15.69 16.55
C CYS A 184 6.49 15.49 17.01
N LEU A 185 5.95 16.44 17.78
CA LEU A 185 4.50 16.50 18.01
C LEU A 185 3.82 17.08 16.76
N ASP A 186 2.67 16.53 16.36
CA ASP A 186 1.89 17.11 15.27
C ASP A 186 1.37 18.50 15.70
N PRO A 187 1.61 19.57 14.91
CA PRO A 187 1.12 20.90 15.23
C PRO A 187 -0.40 21.05 15.08
N ASN A 188 -1.09 20.14 14.40
CA ASN A 188 -2.54 20.15 14.27
C ASN A 188 -3.21 19.73 15.60
N ALA A 189 -4.20 20.52 16.03
CA ALA A 189 -4.92 20.31 17.28
C ALA A 189 -5.64 18.95 17.36
N GLU A 190 -6.09 18.39 16.24
CA GLU A 190 -6.73 17.06 16.18
C GLU A 190 -5.78 15.93 16.61
N PHE A 191 -4.47 16.14 16.44
CA PHE A 191 -3.41 15.18 16.74
C PHE A 191 -2.60 15.60 17.96
N ARG A 192 -3.17 16.43 18.84
CA ARG A 192 -2.48 16.91 20.05
C ARG A 192 -1.94 15.75 20.88
N GLY A 193 -0.66 15.83 21.23
CA GLY A 193 0.01 14.82 22.05
C GLY A 193 0.39 13.55 21.28
N LYS A 194 0.26 13.55 19.95
CA LYS A 194 0.75 12.45 19.10
C LYS A 194 2.16 12.76 18.60
N VAL A 195 3.07 11.80 18.75
CA VAL A 195 4.39 11.82 18.12
C VAL A 195 4.24 11.31 16.69
N MET A 196 4.67 12.13 15.75
CA MET A 196 4.74 11.81 14.33
C MET A 196 6.19 11.57 13.93
N ARG A 197 6.43 10.51 13.17
CA ARG A 197 7.70 10.32 12.48
C ARG A 197 7.65 10.98 11.11
N VAL A 198 8.58 11.91 10.89
CA VAL A 198 8.77 12.65 9.64
C VAL A 198 9.96 12.04 8.88
N HIS A 199 9.73 11.73 7.62
CA HIS A 199 10.70 11.16 6.69
C HIS A 199 11.16 12.20 5.67
N CYS A 200 12.46 12.22 5.40
CA CYS A 200 13.01 13.02 4.30
C CYS A 200 12.92 12.27 2.97
N GLY A 201 13.26 12.94 1.87
CA GLY A 201 13.25 12.33 0.53
C GLY A 201 14.15 11.09 0.40
N CYS A 202 15.26 11.02 1.14
CA CYS A 202 16.18 9.87 1.11
C CYS A 202 15.54 8.59 1.68
N ASP A 203 14.56 8.72 2.57
CA ASP A 203 13.82 7.59 3.12
C ASP A 203 12.73 7.10 2.16
N ASN A 204 12.52 7.75 1.02
CA ASN A 204 11.59 7.26 0.01
C ASN A 204 12.26 6.13 -0.78
N TRP A 205 11.86 4.90 -0.49
CA TRP A 205 12.30 3.69 -1.20
C TRP A 205 11.23 3.09 -2.12
N ASN A 206 10.02 3.64 -2.15
CA ASN A 206 8.93 3.07 -2.95
C ASN A 206 9.21 3.34 -4.44
N ARG A 207 9.75 2.34 -5.16
CA ARG A 207 9.98 2.41 -6.62
C ARG A 207 8.99 1.56 -7.41
N CYS A 208 8.69 2.00 -8.62
CA CYS A 208 7.98 1.19 -9.59
C CYS A 208 8.90 0.06 -10.05
N ALA A 209 8.42 -1.19 -9.99
CA ALA A 209 9.20 -2.34 -10.42
C ALA A 209 9.57 -2.28 -11.91
N ALA A 210 8.73 -1.65 -12.74
CA ALA A 210 8.93 -1.58 -14.19
C ALA A 210 9.96 -0.52 -14.62
N CYS A 211 9.85 0.73 -14.13
CA CYS A 211 10.74 1.82 -14.59
C CYS A 211 11.81 2.21 -13.57
N GLY A 212 11.75 1.72 -12.33
CA GLY A 212 12.70 2.08 -11.28
C GLY A 212 12.52 3.48 -10.68
N GLU A 213 11.58 4.29 -11.18
CA GLU A 213 11.27 5.62 -10.65
C GLU A 213 10.43 5.54 -9.36
N THR A 214 10.39 6.63 -8.59
CA THR A 214 9.54 6.73 -7.39
C THR A 214 8.06 6.61 -7.75
N LEU A 215 7.31 5.83 -6.97
CA LEU A 215 5.84 5.74 -7.11
C LEU A 215 5.14 7.06 -6.74
N TYR A 216 5.75 7.83 -5.85
CA TYR A 216 5.29 9.16 -5.45
C TYR A 216 6.50 9.97 -4.97
N PRO A 217 6.50 11.32 -5.05
CA PRO A 217 7.66 12.12 -4.64
C PRO A 217 8.11 11.89 -3.19
N PHE A 218 7.17 11.53 -2.31
CA PHE A 218 7.41 11.19 -0.91
C PHE A 218 7.11 9.72 -0.63
N ARG A 219 7.69 9.20 0.44
CA ARG A 219 7.46 7.83 0.90
C ARG A 219 5.97 7.59 1.16
N LEU A 220 5.45 6.47 0.67
CA LEU A 220 4.05 6.07 0.87
C LEU A 220 3.81 5.65 2.33
N ASN A 221 2.60 5.91 2.81
CA ASN A 221 2.16 5.61 4.18
C ASN A 221 3.12 6.18 5.25
N ALA A 222 3.60 7.40 5.01
CA ALA A 222 4.58 8.07 5.84
C ALA A 222 4.28 9.58 5.89
N ASN A 223 4.90 10.27 6.83
CA ASN A 223 4.73 11.72 6.97
C ASN A 223 5.96 12.47 6.47
N TYR A 224 5.75 13.63 5.87
CA TYR A 224 6.78 14.65 5.65
C TYR A 224 6.35 15.95 6.32
N TYR A 225 7.30 16.85 6.57
CA TYR A 225 7.01 18.18 7.09
C TYR A 225 7.04 19.19 5.94
N ASP A 226 5.91 19.85 5.70
CA ASP A 226 5.82 20.97 4.77
C ASP A 226 6.06 22.26 5.55
N GLN A 227 7.21 22.89 5.29
CA GLN A 227 7.57 24.13 5.97
C GLN A 227 6.73 25.33 5.51
N ARG A 228 6.20 25.31 4.28
CA ARG A 228 5.36 26.40 3.75
C ARG A 228 4.01 26.42 4.46
N GLU A 229 3.42 25.24 4.62
CA GLU A 229 2.15 25.06 5.34
C GLU A 229 2.35 24.96 6.87
N GLY A 230 3.61 24.84 7.32
CA GLY A 230 3.95 24.68 8.73
C GLY A 230 3.40 23.41 9.36
N ALA A 231 3.17 22.36 8.56
CA ALA A 231 2.35 21.20 8.90
C ALA A 231 3.03 19.85 8.63
N VAL A 232 2.65 18.84 9.42
CA VAL A 232 2.99 17.44 9.14
C VAL A 232 1.93 16.86 8.20
N VAL A 233 2.37 16.52 7.00
CA VAL A 233 1.51 16.00 5.93
C VAL A 233 1.73 14.50 5.81
N HIS A 234 0.63 13.75 5.87
CA HIS A 234 0.63 12.31 5.64
C HIS A 234 0.48 12.02 4.14
N VAL A 235 1.27 11.08 3.63
CA VAL A 235 1.20 10.59 2.26
C VAL A 235 0.44 9.26 2.27
N PRO A 236 -0.83 9.22 1.83
CA PRO A 236 -1.59 7.99 1.81
C PRO A 236 -0.98 6.96 0.85
N GLY A 237 -1.10 5.67 1.15
CA GLY A 237 -0.56 4.62 0.29
C GLY A 237 -1.13 4.63 -1.13
N PHE A 238 -2.41 5.01 -1.30
CA PHE A 238 -3.04 5.09 -2.63
C PHE A 238 -2.39 6.14 -3.54
N SER A 239 -1.62 7.10 -3.00
CA SER A 239 -0.88 8.06 -3.82
C SER A 239 0.10 7.38 -4.78
N GLY A 240 0.62 6.19 -4.45
CA GLY A 240 1.49 5.44 -5.35
C GLY A 240 0.79 4.90 -6.60
N LEU A 241 -0.55 4.83 -6.60
CA LEU A 241 -1.35 4.30 -7.71
C LEU A 241 -1.59 5.33 -8.83
N ILE A 242 -1.16 6.58 -8.62
CA ILE A 242 -1.19 7.63 -9.66
C ILE A 242 0.06 7.60 -10.55
N HIS A 243 1.08 6.82 -10.17
CA HIS A 243 2.31 6.69 -10.93
C HIS A 243 2.02 6.18 -12.34
N GLU A 244 2.57 6.86 -13.34
CA GLU A 244 2.57 6.44 -14.73
C GLU A 244 4.02 6.36 -15.22
N CYS A 245 4.42 5.24 -15.82
CA CYS A 245 5.76 5.11 -16.38
C CYS A 245 5.89 6.03 -17.60
N ALA A 246 6.96 6.84 -17.65
CA ALA A 246 7.26 7.65 -18.82
C ALA A 246 7.49 6.75 -20.06
N GLY A 247 6.98 7.18 -21.21
CA GLY A 247 7.09 6.40 -22.47
C GLY A 247 6.02 5.32 -22.65
N THR A 248 5.08 5.18 -21.72
CA THR A 248 3.86 4.40 -21.92
C THR A 248 2.65 5.31 -21.94
N SER A 249 2.32 5.83 -23.13
CA SER A 249 1.02 6.44 -23.40
C SER A 249 -0.10 5.48 -22.98
N ARG A 250 -1.18 6.04 -22.39
CA ARG A 250 -2.44 5.35 -22.12
C ARG A 250 -3.07 4.84 -23.44
N HIS A 251 -2.58 3.73 -23.95
CA HIS A 251 -3.28 2.93 -24.93
C HIS A 251 -3.33 1.52 -24.35
N ASP A 252 -4.37 1.31 -23.55
CA ASP A 252 -5.17 0.09 -23.49
C ASP A 252 -6.44 0.49 -22.76
N GLY A 253 -7.50 0.69 -23.54
CA GLY A 253 -8.84 1.05 -23.07
C GLY A 253 -9.53 -0.03 -22.27
#